data_AF-A0A822DNI6-F1
#
_entry.id   AF-A0A822DNI6-F1
#
_cell.length_a   1.000
_cell.length_b   1.000
_cell.length_c   1.000
_cell.angle_alpha   90.00
_cell.angle_beta   90.00
_cell.angle_gamma   90.00
#
_symmetry.space_group_name_H-M   'P 1'
#
loop_
_entity.id
_entity.type
_entity.pdbx_description
1 polymer ?
#
loop_
_entity_poly.entity_id
_entity_poly.type
_entity_poly.pdbx_seq_one_letter_code
_entity_poly.pdbx_strand_id
1 'polypeptide(L)'
;MFQEKRAPPILNILLSKLRIYCVYAPNGCGQVLSYDALEGHEQTCQYERTPCQICQKPVSHRDQNDKHELRQCFKEIYDRNPDYVQVQFIKLLDVIEASQRRIQALEKSLGIRPQENK
;
A
#
# COMPACT_ATOMS: atom_id res chain seq x y z
N MET A 1 12.77 -15.31 -41.95
CA MET A 1 13.46 -14.91 -40.70
C MET A 1 13.47 -13.39 -40.66
N PHE A 2 12.83 -12.78 -39.68
CA PHE A 2 12.93 -11.33 -39.47
C PHE A 2 14.24 -11.04 -38.73
N GLN A 3 15.09 -10.19 -39.30
CA GLN A 3 16.26 -9.65 -38.60
C GLN A 3 15.89 -8.29 -38.04
N GLU A 4 15.90 -8.17 -36.72
CA GLU A 4 15.71 -6.90 -36.03
C GLU A 4 16.91 -6.00 -36.32
N LYS A 5 16.67 -4.88 -37.02
CA LYS A 5 17.71 -3.87 -37.24
C LYS A 5 18.00 -3.19 -35.90
N ARG A 6 19.28 -3.21 -35.48
CA ARG A 6 19.70 -2.49 -34.28
C ARG A 6 19.46 -0.99 -34.44
N ALA A 7 18.89 -0.38 -33.42
CA ALA A 7 18.66 1.06 -33.39
C ALA A 7 20.00 1.83 -33.52
N PRO A 8 20.04 2.91 -34.32
CA PRO A 8 21.19 3.80 -34.37
C PRO A 8 21.60 4.29 -32.96
N PRO A 9 22.89 4.32 -32.60
CA PRO A 9 23.36 4.74 -31.27
C PRO A 9 22.88 6.13 -30.85
N ILE A 10 22.65 7.02 -31.82
CA ILE A 10 22.19 8.38 -31.58
C ILE A 10 20.79 8.44 -30.97
N LEU A 11 19.92 7.45 -31.24
CA LEU A 11 18.60 7.35 -30.63
C LEU A 11 18.71 7.11 -29.12
N ASN A 12 19.61 6.23 -28.68
CA ASN A 12 19.83 5.99 -27.25
C ASN A 12 20.35 7.25 -26.52
N ILE A 13 21.19 8.04 -27.19
CA ILE A 13 21.69 9.32 -26.64
C ILE A 13 20.55 10.35 -26.53
N LEU A 14 19.63 10.39 -27.49
CA LEU A 14 18.49 11.30 -27.45
C LEU A 14 17.45 10.87 -26.41
N LEU A 15 17.16 9.57 -26.33
CA LEU A 15 16.23 8.99 -25.36
C LEU A 15 16.73 9.15 -23.92
N SER A 16 18.03 8.97 -23.66
CA SER A 16 18.60 9.16 -22.31
C SER A 16 18.49 10.60 -21.79
N LYS A 17 18.38 11.60 -22.69
CA LYS A 17 18.15 13.01 -22.33
C LYS A 17 16.69 13.34 -22.08
N LEU A 18 15.75 12.49 -22.50
CA LEU A 18 14.33 12.72 -22.34
C LEU A 18 13.95 12.63 -20.87
N ARG A 19 13.27 13.65 -20.35
CA ARG A 19 12.75 13.72 -18.99
C ARG A 19 11.26 13.41 -19.03
N ILE A 20 10.85 12.36 -18.33
CA ILE A 20 9.50 11.80 -18.39
C ILE A 20 8.95 11.69 -16.96
N TYR A 21 7.68 12.03 -16.80
CA TYR A 21 6.97 11.78 -15.55
C TYR A 21 6.70 10.29 -15.37
N CYS A 22 6.79 9.81 -14.13
CA CYS A 22 6.34 8.47 -13.78
C CYS A 22 4.88 8.24 -14.20
N VAL A 23 4.53 7.06 -14.70
CA VAL A 23 3.14 6.70 -15.03
C VAL A 23 2.19 6.83 -13.83
N TYR A 24 2.70 6.68 -12.61
CA TYR A 24 1.95 6.83 -11.36
C TYR A 24 1.89 8.28 -10.85
N ALA A 25 2.23 9.28 -11.68
CA ALA A 25 2.03 10.69 -11.34
C ALA A 25 0.59 11.04 -10.92
N PRO A 26 -0.48 10.50 -11.56
CA PRO A 26 -1.85 10.70 -11.08
C PRO A 26 -2.12 10.14 -9.68
N ASN A 27 -1.32 9.16 -9.23
CA ASN A 27 -1.42 8.57 -7.89
C ASN A 27 -0.60 9.35 -6.85
N GLY A 28 0.16 10.37 -7.26
CA GLY A 28 0.97 11.22 -6.38
C GLY A 28 2.48 11.05 -6.52
N CYS A 29 2.97 10.26 -7.49
CA CYS A 29 4.41 10.20 -7.75
C CYS A 29 4.90 11.49 -8.44
N GLY A 30 5.70 12.29 -7.74
CA GLY A 30 6.27 13.53 -8.28
C GLY A 30 7.58 13.37 -9.05
N GLN A 31 8.04 12.14 -9.32
CA GLN A 31 9.35 11.92 -9.91
C GLN A 31 9.37 12.17 -11.43
N VAL A 32 10.42 12.86 -11.88
CA VAL A 32 10.75 13.09 -13.29
C VAL A 32 12.08 12.41 -13.59
N LEU A 33 12.05 11.39 -14.44
CA LEU A 33 13.15 10.44 -14.65
C LEU A 33 13.64 10.49 -16.10
N SER A 34 14.88 10.04 -16.32
CA SER A 34 15.36 9.75 -17.68
C SER A 34 14.69 8.47 -18.19
N TYR A 35 14.59 8.32 -19.52
CA TYR A 35 14.04 7.11 -20.14
C TYR A 35 14.66 5.83 -19.58
N ASP A 36 15.99 5.80 -19.46
CA ASP A 36 16.73 4.62 -18.96
C ASP A 36 16.45 4.27 -17.49
N ALA A 37 15.98 5.23 -16.69
CA ALA A 37 15.68 5.04 -15.27
C ALA A 37 14.19 4.82 -15.00
N LEU A 38 13.33 5.05 -16.00
CA LEU A 38 11.87 5.02 -15.85
C LEU A 38 11.37 3.61 -15.53
N GLU A 39 11.83 2.61 -16.30
CA GLU A 39 11.38 1.22 -16.15
C GLU A 39 11.70 0.65 -14.76
N GLY A 40 12.94 0.83 -14.28
CA GLY A 40 13.33 0.35 -12.94
C GLY A 40 12.58 1.06 -11.80
N HIS A 41 12.26 2.35 -11.97
CA HIS A 41 11.42 3.06 -11.00
C HIS A 41 9.98 2.53 -10.99
N GLU A 42 9.36 2.34 -12.16
CA GLU A 42 7.97 1.93 -12.25
C GLU A 42 7.74 0.53 -11.66
N GLN A 43 8.73 -0.36 -11.72
CA GLN A 43 8.68 -1.67 -11.06
C GLN A 43 8.69 -1.61 -9.52
N THR A 44 9.10 -0.48 -8.93
CA THR A 44 9.27 -0.33 -7.47
C THR A 44 8.58 0.92 -6.94
N CYS A 45 7.70 1.53 -7.73
CA CYS A 45 7.10 2.80 -7.39
C CYS A 45 6.10 2.61 -6.23
N GLN A 46 6.30 3.36 -5.15
CA GLN A 46 5.44 3.27 -3.97
C GLN A 46 3.98 3.70 -4.24
N TYR A 47 3.74 4.40 -5.35
CA TYR A 47 2.44 4.91 -5.78
C TYR A 47 1.74 3.99 -6.78
N GLU A 48 2.37 2.89 -7.18
CA GLU A 48 1.69 1.82 -7.89
C GLU A 48 0.56 1.28 -7.00
N ARG A 49 -0.63 1.13 -7.58
CA ARG A 49 -1.80 0.61 -6.88
C ARG A 49 -2.00 -0.85 -7.26
N THR A 50 -1.83 -1.75 -6.30
CA THR A 50 -2.07 -3.18 -6.45
C THR A 50 -3.33 -3.59 -5.67
N PRO A 51 -4.07 -4.61 -6.12
CA PRO A 51 -5.25 -5.07 -5.40
C PRO A 51 -4.85 -5.71 -4.07
N CYS A 52 -5.54 -5.30 -3.00
CA CYS A 52 -5.40 -5.96 -1.70
C CYS A 52 -5.85 -7.43 -1.81
N GLN A 53 -5.04 -8.35 -1.29
CA GLN A 53 -5.33 -9.80 -1.35
C GLN A 53 -6.62 -10.19 -0.60
N ILE A 54 -7.03 -9.39 0.38
CA ILE A 54 -8.18 -9.68 1.25
C ILE A 54 -9.46 -9.03 0.69
N CYS A 55 -9.47 -7.71 0.51
CA CYS A 55 -10.68 -6.96 0.11
C CYS A 55 -10.72 -6.55 -1.36
N GLN A 56 -9.68 -6.85 -2.15
CA GLN A 56 -9.56 -6.51 -3.57
C GLN A 56 -9.64 -5.01 -3.89
N LYS A 57 -9.53 -4.13 -2.88
CA LYS A 57 -9.44 -2.68 -3.10
C LYS A 57 -8.05 -2.32 -3.63
N PRO A 58 -7.93 -1.42 -4.64
CA PRO A 58 -6.63 -0.95 -5.09
C PRO A 58 -5.97 -0.11 -3.98
N VAL A 59 -4.79 -0.54 -3.54
CA VAL A 59 -3.99 0.10 -2.49
C VAL A 59 -2.57 0.34 -2.98
N SER A 60 -1.96 1.45 -2.56
CA SER A 60 -0.57 1.73 -2.93
C SER A 60 0.41 0.97 -2.03
N HIS A 61 1.61 0.68 -2.51
CA HIS A 61 2.68 0.12 -1.66
C HIS A 61 3.01 1.02 -0.46
N ARG A 62 2.85 2.33 -0.61
CA ARG A 62 2.96 3.29 0.49
C ARG A 62 1.89 3.07 1.57
N ASP A 63 0.67 2.70 1.18
CA ASP A 63 -0.46 2.55 2.10
C ASP A 63 -0.59 1.12 2.65
N GLN A 64 0.06 0.13 2.03
CA GLN A 64 0.05 -1.28 2.46
C GLN A 64 0.59 -1.48 3.88
N ASN A 65 1.58 -0.69 4.32
CA ASN A 65 2.23 -0.88 5.62
C ASN A 65 1.56 -0.11 6.78
N ASP A 66 0.92 1.03 6.52
CA ASP A 66 0.46 1.92 7.61
C ASP A 66 -1.05 2.23 7.59
N LYS A 67 -1.75 2.01 6.47
CA LYS A 67 -3.13 2.50 6.34
C LYS A 67 -4.12 1.42 5.97
N HIS A 68 -3.77 0.43 5.17
CA HIS A 68 -4.70 -0.64 4.82
C HIS A 68 -4.63 -1.83 5.78
N GLU A 69 -4.80 -1.57 7.08
CA GLU A 69 -4.85 -2.61 8.10
C GLU A 69 -6.06 -3.54 7.92
N LEU A 70 -5.99 -4.74 8.52
CA LEU A 70 -7.06 -5.74 8.54
C LEU A 70 -8.44 -5.13 8.86
N ARG A 71 -8.50 -4.19 9.83
CA ARG A 71 -9.76 -3.52 10.18
C ARG A 71 -10.37 -2.74 9.01
N GLN A 72 -9.56 -2.03 8.24
CA GLN A 72 -10.02 -1.32 7.05
C GLN A 72 -10.40 -2.30 5.94
N CYS A 73 -9.64 -3.39 5.76
CA CYS A 73 -10.02 -4.47 4.83
C CYS A 73 -11.41 -5.02 5.16
N PHE A 74 -11.65 -5.38 6.42
CA PHE A 74 -12.93 -5.94 6.86
C PHE A 74 -14.07 -4.94 6.75
N LYS A 75 -13.83 -3.67 7.07
CA LYS A 75 -14.83 -2.62 6.86
C LYS A 75 -15.21 -2.50 5.39
N GLU A 76 -14.25 -2.53 4.47
CA GLU A 76 -14.53 -2.48 3.04
C GLU A 76 -15.31 -3.71 2.54
N ILE A 77 -15.02 -4.90 3.09
CA ILE A 77 -15.78 -6.12 2.78
C ILE A 77 -17.21 -6.00 3.30
N TYR A 78 -17.36 -5.52 4.54
CA TYR A 78 -18.65 -5.24 5.17
C TYR A 78 -19.49 -4.24 4.38
N ASP A 79 -18.89 -3.14 3.96
CA ASP A 79 -19.59 -2.10 3.20
C ASP A 79 -20.04 -2.61 1.82
N ARG A 80 -19.33 -3.58 1.23
CA ARG A 80 -19.71 -4.20 -0.06
C ARG A 80 -20.78 -5.27 0.09
N ASN A 81 -20.72 -6.10 1.12
CA ASN A 81 -21.68 -7.19 1.31
C ASN A 81 -21.75 -7.61 2.79
N PRO A 82 -22.55 -6.91 3.61
CA PRO A 82 -22.62 -7.17 5.03
C PRO A 82 -23.34 -8.50 5.28
N ASP A 83 -22.56 -9.56 5.47
CA ASP A 83 -23.08 -10.85 5.91
C ASP A 83 -23.09 -10.96 7.45
N TYR A 84 -23.80 -11.95 7.96
CA TYR A 84 -23.91 -12.20 9.40
C TYR A 84 -22.55 -12.41 10.07
N VAL A 85 -21.61 -13.08 9.39
CA VAL A 85 -20.28 -13.41 9.94
C VAL A 85 -19.45 -12.13 10.09
N GLN A 86 -19.47 -11.26 9.09
CA GLN A 86 -18.79 -9.97 9.11
C GLN A 86 -19.32 -9.06 10.22
N VAL A 87 -20.65 -9.04 10.45
CA VAL A 87 -21.26 -8.31 11.59
C VAL A 87 -20.70 -8.82 12.92
N GLN A 88 -20.57 -10.14 13.11
CA GLN A 88 -20.05 -10.70 14.36
C GLN A 88 -18.56 -10.38 14.55
N PHE A 89 -17.77 -10.43 13.48
CA PHE A 89 -16.35 -10.06 13.54
C PHE A 89 -16.14 -8.59 13.95
N ILE A 90 -16.92 -7.66 13.40
CA ILE A 90 -16.83 -6.24 13.79
C ILE A 90 -17.16 -6.05 15.27
N LYS A 91 -18.23 -6.68 15.78
CA LYS A 91 -18.57 -6.63 17.20
C LYS A 91 -17.46 -7.16 18.10
N LEU A 92 -16.81 -8.25 17.69
CA LEU A 92 -15.67 -8.82 18.42
C LEU A 92 -14.49 -7.85 18.46
N LEU A 93 -14.14 -7.22 17.35
CA LEU A 93 -13.06 -6.22 17.28
C LEU A 93 -13.34 -5.03 18.21
N ASP A 94 -14.58 -4.53 18.26
CA ASP A 94 -14.95 -3.43 19.14
C ASP A 94 -14.83 -3.81 20.63
N VAL A 95 -15.18 -5.06 21.00
CA VAL A 95 -15.00 -5.57 22.37
C VAL A 95 -13.52 -5.69 22.73
N ILE A 96 -12.67 -6.13 21.80
CA ILE A 96 -11.21 -6.24 22.02
C ILE A 96 -10.62 -4.85 22.28
N GLU A 97 -10.97 -3.84 21.47
CA GLU A 97 -10.48 -2.47 21.64
C GLU A 97 -10.94 -1.86 22.97
N ALA A 98 -12.22 -2.06 23.33
CA ALA A 98 -12.74 -1.62 24.61
C ALA A 98 -11.99 -2.29 25.78
N SER A 99 -11.66 -3.58 25.64
CA SER A 99 -10.90 -4.33 26.64
C SER A 99 -9.47 -3.83 26.77
N GLN A 100 -8.78 -3.58 25.65
CA GLN A 100 -7.43 -3.00 25.66
C GLN A 100 -7.38 -1.62 26.32
N ARG A 101 -8.35 -0.74 26.04
CA ARG A 101 -8.45 0.57 26.71
C ARG A 101 -8.61 0.42 28.22
N ARG A 102 -9.42 -0.55 28.67
CA ARG A 102 -9.61 -0.82 30.10
C ARG A 102 -8.33 -1.36 30.75
N ILE A 103 -7.63 -2.27 30.07
CA ILE A 103 -6.34 -2.80 30.52
C ILE A 103 -5.33 -1.67 30.66
N GLN A 104 -5.15 -0.83 29.63
CA GLN A 104 -4.25 0.32 29.67
C GLN A 104 -4.57 1.29 30.81
N ALA A 105 -5.86 1.56 31.06
CA ALA A 105 -6.29 2.41 32.17
C ALA A 105 -5.94 1.79 33.54
N LEU A 106 -6.10 0.48 33.68
CA LEU A 106 -5.74 -0.26 34.89
C LEU A 106 -4.22 -0.30 35.08
N GLU A 107 -3.45 -0.60 34.04
CA GLU A 107 -1.98 -0.60 34.05
C GLU A 107 -1.43 0.76 34.48
N LYS A 108 -1.99 1.85 33.94
CA LYS A 108 -1.63 3.22 34.33
C LYS A 108 -1.95 3.50 35.80
N SER A 109 -3.08 3.01 36.30
CA SER A 109 -3.49 3.19 37.69
C SER A 109 -2.64 2.37 38.68
N LEU A 110 -2.11 1.23 38.22
CA LEU A 110 -1.26 0.32 38.99
C LEU A 110 0.25 0.59 38.83
N GLY A 111 0.64 1.52 37.96
CA GLY A 111 2.06 1.86 37.69
C GLY A 111 2.82 0.76 36.95
N ILE A 112 2.12 -0.15 36.28
CA ILE A 112 2.71 -1.27 35.52
C ILE A 112 3.17 -0.74 34.17
N ARG A 113 4.46 -0.93 33.81
CA ARG A 113 4.98 -0.60 32.47
C ARG A 113 4.62 -1.73 31.50
N PRO A 114 4.21 -1.41 30.24
CA PRO A 114 3.90 -2.43 29.26
C PRO A 114 5.13 -3.30 28.97
N GLN A 115 4.94 -4.62 28.90
CA GLN A 115 5.99 -5.54 28.44
C GLN A 115 6.24 -5.30 26.95
N GLU A 116 7.39 -4.71 26.63
CA GLU A 116 7.94 -4.72 25.28
C GLU A 116 8.38 -6.16 24.95
N ASN A 117 7.53 -6.90 24.24
CA ASN A 117 7.94 -8.16 23.64
C ASN A 117 8.89 -7.84 22.47
N LYS A 118 10.16 -8.25 22.64
CA LYS A 118 11.19 -8.31 21.59
C LYS A 118 10.88 -9.41 20.59
#